data_AF-A0AA34RYH9-F1
#
_entry.id   AF-A0AA34RYH9-F1
#
_cell.length_a   1.000
_cell.length_b   1.000
_cell.length_c   1.000
_cell.angle_alpha   90.00
_cell.angle_beta   90.00
_cell.angle_gamma   90.00
#
_symmetry.space_group_name_H-M   'P 1'
#
loop_
_entity.id
_entity.type
_entity.pdbx_description
1 polymer ?
#
loop_
_entity_poly.entity_id
_entity_poly.type
_entity_poly.pdbx_seq_one_letter_code
_entity_poly.pdbx_strand_id
1 'polypeptide(L)'
;MFDRRIAGITIRVQRWIESLAPGQALTEGVETLYGLLLAKRTAFAPGGVASAGFSRTQQSLCKINLELHDRIEYGLNDSHPYQRMGALLLVGWLSGMVSQAEIAYLGQYDHYVRRTLPSSPQQLAHLVTMLLTTDEMRFLREKLVKLEKVSSILMSNFLEEFDGATLRSCRSNLPKR
;
A
#
# COMPACT_ATOMS: atom_id res chain seq x y z
N MET A 1 -12.10 19.55 -11.96
CA MET A 1 -12.95 18.50 -12.54
C MET A 1 -12.38 17.15 -12.10
N PHE A 2 -13.18 16.31 -11.44
CA PHE A 2 -12.79 14.91 -11.16
C PHE A 2 -12.83 14.14 -12.49
N ASP A 3 -11.74 13.49 -12.88
CA ASP A 3 -11.74 12.69 -14.10
C ASP A 3 -12.64 11.45 -13.89
N ARG A 4 -13.71 11.34 -14.69
CA ARG A 4 -14.65 10.21 -14.67
C ARG A 4 -13.96 8.87 -14.87
N ARG A 5 -12.79 8.84 -15.53
CA ARG A 5 -11.98 7.63 -15.74
C ARG A 5 -11.37 7.12 -14.45
N ILE A 6 -10.85 8.01 -13.59
CA ILE A 6 -10.29 7.65 -12.29
C ILE A 6 -11.36 7.04 -11.41
N ALA A 7 -12.51 7.71 -11.31
CA ALA A 7 -13.65 7.22 -10.55
C ALA A 7 -14.10 5.84 -11.09
N GLY A 8 -14.12 5.66 -12.41
CA GLY A 8 -14.41 4.36 -13.02
C GLY A 8 -13.41 3.26 -12.61
N ILE A 9 -12.11 3.57 -12.66
CA ILE A 9 -11.06 2.63 -12.25
C ILE A 9 -11.20 2.26 -10.76
N THR A 10 -11.31 3.24 -9.86
CA THR A 10 -11.42 2.97 -8.43
C THR A 10 -12.71 2.25 -8.06
N ILE A 11 -13.84 2.57 -8.71
CA ILE A 11 -15.10 1.85 -8.50
C ILE A 11 -14.97 0.39 -8.93
N ARG A 12 -14.28 0.08 -10.04
CA ARG A 12 -14.05 -1.31 -10.46
C ARG A 12 -13.23 -2.08 -9.41
N VAL A 13 -12.14 -1.48 -8.93
CA VAL A 13 -11.30 -2.12 -7.90
C VAL A 13 -12.08 -2.28 -6.59
N GLN A 14 -12.79 -1.24 -6.15
CA GLN A 14 -13.60 -1.29 -4.94
C GLN A 14 -14.66 -2.40 -5.02
N ARG A 15 -15.39 -2.52 -6.12
CA ARG A 15 -16.36 -3.60 -6.33
C ARG A 15 -15.73 -4.98 -6.30
N TRP A 16 -14.52 -5.12 -6.82
CA TRP A 16 -13.78 -6.38 -6.72
C TRP A 16 -13.43 -6.70 -5.27
N ILE A 17 -12.92 -5.74 -4.50
CA ILE A 17 -12.64 -5.93 -3.07
C ILE A 17 -13.93 -6.31 -2.31
N GLU A 18 -15.03 -5.61 -2.58
CA GLU A 18 -16.35 -5.87 -1.97
C GLU A 18 -16.93 -7.24 -2.38
N SER A 19 -16.51 -7.79 -3.53
CA SER A 19 -16.92 -9.13 -3.97
C SER A 19 -16.14 -10.26 -3.28
N LEU A 20 -15.04 -9.95 -2.58
CA LEU A 20 -14.28 -10.95 -1.83
C LEU A 20 -15.06 -11.37 -0.59
N ALA A 21 -15.13 -12.68 -0.35
CA ALA A 21 -15.87 -13.20 0.80
C ALA A 21 -15.20 -12.78 2.13
N PRO A 22 -15.94 -12.20 3.09
CA PRO A 22 -15.38 -11.82 4.39
C PRO A 22 -14.75 -13.01 5.13
N GLY A 23 -13.65 -12.76 5.84
CA GLY A 23 -12.92 -13.79 6.60
C GLY A 23 -12.14 -14.80 5.74
N GLN A 24 -12.13 -14.65 4.41
CA GLN A 24 -11.22 -15.42 3.56
C GLN A 24 -9.81 -14.85 3.63
N ALA A 25 -8.81 -15.75 3.55
CA ALA A 25 -7.40 -15.36 3.60
C ALA A 25 -7.04 -14.27 2.57
N LEU A 26 -7.57 -14.37 1.35
CA LEU A 26 -7.34 -13.36 0.31
C LEU A 26 -7.87 -11.98 0.73
N THR A 27 -9.09 -11.93 1.26
CA THR A 27 -9.73 -10.70 1.75
C THR A 27 -8.88 -10.06 2.82
N GLU A 28 -8.43 -10.83 3.81
CA GLU A 28 -7.54 -10.34 4.87
C GLU A 28 -6.22 -9.79 4.31
N GLY A 29 -5.63 -10.45 3.30
CA GLY A 29 -4.42 -9.98 2.63
C GLY A 29 -4.65 -8.64 1.91
N VAL A 30 -5.77 -8.51 1.19
CA VAL A 30 -6.14 -7.29 0.46
C VAL A 30 -6.43 -6.13 1.42
N GLU A 31 -7.18 -6.38 2.50
CA GLU A 31 -7.45 -5.40 3.55
C GLU A 31 -6.16 -4.97 4.25
N THR A 32 -5.25 -5.90 4.53
CA THR A 32 -3.95 -5.60 5.13
C THR A 32 -3.13 -4.69 4.22
N LEU A 33 -3.02 -5.03 2.93
CA LEU A 33 -2.30 -4.22 1.96
C LEU A 33 -2.92 -2.82 1.82
N TYR A 34 -4.25 -2.75 1.71
CA TYR A 34 -4.97 -1.49 1.60
C TYR A 34 -4.76 -0.60 2.85
N GLY A 35 -4.89 -1.18 4.05
CA GLY A 35 -4.64 -0.48 5.30
C GLY A 35 -3.19 -0.01 5.44
N LEU A 36 -2.22 -0.84 5.06
CA LEU A 36 -0.80 -0.50 5.08
C LEU A 36 -0.48 0.70 4.18
N LEU A 37 -1.08 0.76 2.99
CA LEU A 37 -0.92 1.89 2.06
C LEU A 37 -1.47 3.20 2.62
N LEU A 38 -2.44 3.12 3.54
CA LEU A 38 -3.10 4.27 4.17
C LEU A 38 -2.57 4.61 5.56
N ALA A 39 -1.64 3.82 6.11
CA ALA A 39 -1.13 3.98 7.47
C ALA A 39 -0.79 5.44 7.80
N LYS A 40 -1.22 5.91 8.97
CA LYS A 40 -1.04 7.29 9.41
C LYS A 40 0.43 7.57 9.68
N ARG A 41 0.89 8.74 9.21
CA ARG A 41 2.20 9.29 9.55
C ARG A 41 2.21 9.78 11.00
N THR A 42 3.23 9.36 11.76
CA THR A 42 3.51 9.84 13.11
C THR A 42 4.80 10.66 13.15
N ALA A 43 5.13 11.20 14.33
CA ALA A 43 6.41 11.83 14.60
C ALA A 43 7.61 10.87 14.44
N PHE A 44 7.37 9.58 14.64
CA PHE A 44 8.42 8.57 14.77
C PHE A 44 8.42 7.55 13.63
N ALA A 45 7.32 7.47 12.87
CA ALA A 45 7.19 6.56 11.76
C ALA A 45 6.51 7.24 10.56
N PRO A 46 7.01 7.02 9.34
CA PRO A 46 6.39 7.55 8.15
C PRO A 46 5.02 6.91 7.90
N GLY A 47 4.17 7.60 7.13
CA GLY A 47 2.86 7.10 6.72
C GLY A 47 2.94 6.19 5.50
N GLY A 48 1.86 5.45 5.23
CA GLY A 48 1.76 4.56 4.08
C GLY A 48 1.92 5.30 2.75
N VAL A 49 2.36 4.57 1.71
CA VAL A 49 2.72 5.14 0.41
C VAL A 49 1.57 5.93 -0.21
N ALA A 50 0.33 5.44 -0.13
CA ALA A 50 -0.83 6.16 -0.66
C ALA A 50 -1.18 7.38 0.20
N SER A 51 -1.09 7.25 1.52
CA SER A 51 -1.28 8.36 2.47
C SER A 51 -0.31 9.51 2.15
N ALA A 52 0.99 9.24 2.16
CA ALA A 52 2.05 10.21 1.90
C ALA A 52 1.99 10.75 0.47
N GLY A 53 1.55 9.91 -0.47
CA GLY A 53 1.68 10.18 -1.88
C GLY A 53 0.52 10.92 -2.54
N PHE A 54 -0.70 10.67 -2.11
CA PHE A 54 -1.91 11.13 -2.81
C PHE A 54 -2.63 12.19 -1.97
N SER A 55 -1.95 13.31 -1.71
CA SER A 55 -2.49 14.41 -0.90
C SER A 55 -2.43 15.76 -1.62
N ARG A 56 -3.44 16.60 -1.35
CA ARG A 56 -3.45 18.02 -1.77
C ARG A 56 -2.78 18.94 -0.76
N THR A 57 -2.71 18.51 0.49
CA THR A 57 -2.27 19.31 1.63
C THR A 57 -1.13 18.61 2.37
N GLN A 58 -0.34 19.39 3.08
CA GLN A 58 0.68 18.85 3.97
C GLN A 58 -0.01 17.99 5.03
N GLN A 59 0.39 16.72 5.15
CA GLN A 59 -0.26 15.80 6.06
C GLN A 59 -0.05 16.24 7.51
N SER A 60 -1.12 16.24 8.30
CA SER A 60 -1.05 16.42 9.74
C SER A 60 -0.28 15.25 10.35
N LEU A 61 0.82 15.57 11.01
CA LEU A 61 1.66 14.62 11.71
C LEU A 61 1.00 14.26 13.05
N CYS A 62 0.74 12.96 13.27
CA CYS A 62 0.34 12.51 14.59
C CYS A 62 1.55 12.62 15.54
N LYS A 63 1.44 13.43 16.59
CA LYS A 63 2.54 13.65 17.55
C LYS A 63 2.75 12.46 18.50
N ILE A 64 1.83 11.50 18.50
CA ILE A 64 1.87 10.32 19.35
C ILE A 64 2.65 9.22 18.62
N ASN A 65 3.48 8.48 19.37
CA ASN A 65 4.07 7.26 18.84
C ASN A 65 3.01 6.16 18.83
N LEU A 66 2.65 5.69 17.64
CA LEU A 66 1.62 4.67 17.45
C LEU A 66 2.27 3.44 16.83
N GLU A 67 1.85 2.26 17.30
CA GLU A 67 2.24 1.00 16.68
C GLU A 67 1.61 0.87 15.29
N LEU A 68 2.11 -0.06 14.46
CA LEU A 68 1.60 -0.26 13.09
C LEU A 68 0.09 -0.47 13.03
N HIS A 69 -0.48 -1.24 13.96
CA HIS A 69 -1.92 -1.52 13.97
C HIS A 69 -2.74 -0.24 14.10
N ASP A 70 -2.42 0.59 15.10
CA ASP A 70 -3.07 1.87 15.33
C ASP A 70 -2.83 2.83 14.17
N ARG A 71 -1.62 2.85 13.60
CA ARG A 71 -1.34 3.65 12.40
C ARG A 71 -2.25 3.26 11.24
N ILE A 72 -2.48 1.97 11.02
CA ILE A 72 -3.39 1.49 9.98
C ILE A 72 -4.82 1.90 10.30
N GLU A 73 -5.30 1.69 11.52
CA GLU A 73 -6.67 2.04 11.93
C GLU A 73 -6.94 3.55 11.78
N TYR A 74 -6.06 4.40 12.31
CA TYR A 74 -6.15 5.85 12.14
C TYR A 74 -6.08 6.24 10.66
N GLY A 75 -5.20 5.58 9.90
CA GLY A 75 -5.06 5.79 8.46
C GLY A 75 -6.37 5.51 7.72
N LEU A 76 -7.01 4.38 7.99
CA LEU A 76 -8.29 4.01 7.38
C LEU A 76 -9.38 5.04 7.68
N ASN A 77 -9.45 5.54 8.92
CA ASN A 77 -10.47 6.48 9.37
C ASN A 77 -10.25 7.92 8.85
N ASP A 78 -9.01 8.42 8.91
CA ASP A 78 -8.66 9.83 8.65
C ASP A 78 -8.25 10.10 7.18
N SER A 79 -7.99 9.06 6.39
CA SER A 79 -7.50 9.26 5.01
C SER A 79 -8.49 10.02 4.14
N HIS A 80 -7.98 11.06 3.48
CA HIS A 80 -8.70 11.86 2.50
C HIS A 80 -9.12 10.99 1.29
N PRO A 81 -10.24 11.28 0.62
CA PRO A 81 -10.69 10.54 -0.58
C PRO A 81 -9.60 10.25 -1.63
N TYR A 82 -8.70 11.21 -1.92
CA TYR A 82 -7.57 11.01 -2.83
C TYR A 82 -6.57 9.95 -2.36
N GLN A 83 -6.32 9.84 -1.05
CA GLN A 83 -5.42 8.83 -0.47
C GLN A 83 -6.04 7.44 -0.61
N ARG A 84 -7.33 7.32 -0.26
CA ARG A 84 -8.10 6.08 -0.45
C ARG A 84 -8.13 5.64 -1.91
N MET A 85 -8.36 6.59 -2.81
CA MET A 85 -8.26 6.38 -4.26
C MET A 85 -6.85 5.91 -4.68
N GLY A 86 -5.79 6.53 -4.17
CA GLY A 86 -4.40 6.11 -4.41
C GLY A 86 -4.14 4.68 -3.94
N ALA A 87 -4.62 4.32 -2.76
CA ALA A 87 -4.49 2.96 -2.23
C ALA A 87 -5.24 1.95 -3.10
N LEU A 88 -6.47 2.26 -3.52
CA LEU A 88 -7.24 1.42 -4.46
C LEU A 88 -6.51 1.26 -5.80
N LEU A 89 -5.90 2.32 -6.32
CA LEU A 89 -5.14 2.26 -7.57
C LEU A 89 -3.93 1.34 -7.45
N LEU A 90 -3.17 1.43 -6.35
CA LEU A 90 -2.01 0.57 -6.11
C LEU A 90 -2.41 -0.89 -5.89
N VAL A 91 -3.50 -1.16 -5.17
CA VAL A 91 -4.05 -2.52 -5.02
C VAL A 91 -4.51 -3.08 -6.36
N GLY A 92 -5.28 -2.31 -7.12
CA GLY A 92 -5.78 -2.70 -8.43
C GLY A 92 -4.67 -2.90 -9.46
N TRP A 93 -3.59 -2.13 -9.36
CA TRP A 93 -2.40 -2.32 -10.17
C TRP A 93 -1.71 -3.63 -9.86
N LEU A 94 -1.41 -3.88 -8.58
CA LEU A 94 -0.78 -5.13 -8.16
C LEU A 94 -1.64 -6.35 -8.53
N SER A 95 -2.98 -6.23 -8.46
CA SER A 95 -3.87 -7.31 -8.86
C SER A 95 -4.04 -7.50 -10.37
N GLY A 96 -3.43 -6.65 -11.20
CA GLY A 96 -3.55 -6.70 -12.65
C GLY A 96 -4.88 -6.16 -13.20
N MET A 97 -5.73 -5.61 -12.34
CA MET A 97 -7.00 -4.98 -12.73
C MET A 97 -6.81 -3.58 -13.33
N VAL A 98 -5.69 -2.94 -13.02
CA VAL A 98 -5.32 -1.60 -13.51
C VAL A 98 -3.99 -1.71 -14.24
N SER A 99 -3.97 -1.29 -15.49
CA SER A 99 -2.75 -1.29 -16.30
C SER A 99 -1.79 -0.18 -15.91
N GLN A 100 -0.50 -0.37 -16.18
CA GLN A 100 0.51 0.67 -16.02
C GLN A 100 0.17 1.93 -16.84
N ALA A 101 -0.45 1.75 -18.02
CA ALA A 101 -0.86 2.86 -18.88
C ALA A 101 -1.97 3.70 -18.24
N GLU A 102 -2.96 3.06 -17.61
CA GLU A 102 -3.99 3.75 -16.83
C GLU A 102 -3.34 4.56 -15.69
N ILE A 103 -2.39 3.98 -14.97
CA ILE A 103 -1.66 4.66 -13.88
C ILE A 103 -0.79 5.83 -14.37
N ALA A 104 -0.06 5.63 -15.47
CA ALA A 104 0.79 6.65 -16.08
C ALA A 104 -0.04 7.82 -16.61
N TYR A 105 -1.23 7.54 -17.17
CA TYR A 105 -2.21 8.57 -17.53
C TYR A 105 -2.59 9.40 -16.30
N LEU A 106 -2.85 8.78 -15.15
CA LEU A 106 -3.14 9.53 -13.93
C LEU A 106 -1.97 10.39 -13.48
N GLY A 107 -0.76 9.86 -13.52
CA GLY A 107 0.44 10.64 -13.21
C GLY A 107 0.65 11.83 -14.13
N GLN A 108 0.22 11.77 -15.40
CA GLN A 108 0.39 12.86 -16.35
C GLN A 108 -0.66 13.97 -16.20
N TYR A 109 -1.91 13.62 -15.92
CA TYR A 109 -3.04 14.55 -15.94
C TYR A 109 -3.57 14.94 -14.55
N ASP A 110 -3.17 14.22 -13.51
CA ASP A 110 -3.51 14.52 -12.13
C ASP A 110 -2.25 14.91 -11.33
N HIS A 111 -2.12 16.20 -11.06
CA HIS A 111 -1.03 16.78 -10.27
C HIS A 111 -0.94 16.25 -8.84
N TYR A 112 -1.98 15.55 -8.35
CA TYR A 112 -1.98 14.89 -7.04
C TYR A 112 -1.32 13.50 -7.05
N VAL A 113 -0.95 12.99 -8.23
CA VAL A 113 -0.55 11.58 -8.44
C VAL A 113 0.92 11.43 -8.87
N ARG A 114 1.53 12.48 -9.44
CA ARG A 114 2.77 12.38 -10.21
C ARG A 114 4.07 12.14 -9.41
N ARG A 115 4.14 12.48 -8.12
CA ARG A 115 5.41 12.42 -7.35
C ARG A 115 5.63 11.12 -6.59
N THR A 116 4.64 10.23 -6.52
CA THR A 116 4.57 9.21 -5.47
C THR A 116 4.03 7.86 -5.94
N LEU A 117 3.71 7.74 -7.23
CA LEU A 117 3.48 6.44 -7.83
C LEU A 117 4.81 5.68 -7.97
N PRO A 118 4.90 4.46 -7.42
CA PRO A 118 6.03 3.59 -7.69
C PRO A 118 6.05 3.22 -9.18
N SER A 119 7.23 3.17 -9.78
CA SER A 119 7.45 2.79 -11.16
C SER A 119 7.43 1.27 -11.38
N SER A 120 7.61 0.48 -10.32
CA SER A 120 7.57 -0.97 -10.34
C SER A 120 7.05 -1.57 -9.03
N PRO A 121 6.49 -2.79 -9.03
CA PRO A 121 6.05 -3.48 -7.81
C PRO A 121 7.17 -3.62 -6.77
N GLN A 122 8.41 -3.82 -7.23
CA GLN A 122 9.59 -3.89 -6.38
C GLN A 122 9.89 -2.54 -5.72
N GLN A 123 9.75 -1.44 -6.46
CA GLN A 123 9.89 -0.10 -5.86
C GLN A 123 8.82 0.13 -4.79
N LEU A 124 7.59 -0.33 -5.01
CA LEU A 124 6.54 -0.26 -3.99
C LEU A 124 6.91 -1.08 -2.75
N ALA A 125 7.36 -2.33 -2.92
CA ALA A 125 7.80 -3.17 -1.82
C ALA A 125 8.96 -2.52 -1.03
N HIS A 126 9.93 -1.93 -1.73
CA HIS A 126 11.02 -1.18 -1.11
C HIS A 126 10.51 0.04 -0.32
N LEU A 127 9.63 0.84 -0.93
CA LEU A 127 9.04 2.01 -0.28
C LEU A 127 8.22 1.64 0.95
N VAL A 128 7.54 0.49 0.96
CA VAL A 128 6.80 0.00 2.12
C VAL A 128 7.75 -0.50 3.21
N THR A 129 8.75 -1.30 2.84
CA THR A 129 9.67 -1.93 3.81
C THR A 129 10.59 -0.93 4.51
N MET A 130 10.97 0.17 3.87
CA MET A 130 11.73 1.26 4.52
C MET A 130 11.00 1.93 5.68
N LEU A 131 9.68 1.72 5.80
CA LEU A 131 8.82 2.37 6.79
C LEU A 131 8.53 1.50 8.01
N LEU A 132 9.08 0.28 8.01
CA LEU A 132 8.70 -0.78 8.93
C LEU A 132 9.90 -1.25 9.74
N THR A 133 9.63 -1.59 11.00
CA THR A 133 10.61 -2.31 11.83
C THR A 133 10.72 -3.77 11.37
N THR A 134 11.76 -4.47 11.82
CA THR A 134 11.93 -5.91 11.50
C THR A 134 10.74 -6.74 11.99
N ASP A 135 10.18 -6.43 13.15
CA ASP A 135 9.04 -7.17 13.71
C ASP A 135 7.74 -6.84 12.96
N GLU A 136 7.54 -5.59 12.56
CA GLU A 136 6.43 -5.19 11.71
C GLU A 136 6.48 -5.88 10.34
N MET A 137 7.66 -5.98 9.73
CA MET A 137 7.85 -6.72 8.48
C MET A 137 7.51 -8.20 8.63
N ARG A 138 7.92 -8.83 9.73
CA ARG A 138 7.62 -10.25 10.01
C ARG A 138 6.12 -10.49 10.15
N PHE A 139 5.45 -9.66 10.94
CA PHE A 139 3.99 -9.71 11.10
C PHE A 139 3.25 -9.49 9.78
N LEU A 140 3.67 -8.50 8.99
CA LEU A 140 3.05 -8.21 7.71
C LEU A 140 3.28 -9.31 6.68
N ARG A 141 4.45 -9.96 6.67
CA ARG A 141 4.76 -11.08 5.78
C ARG A 141 3.70 -12.20 5.91
N GLU A 142 3.33 -12.56 7.13
CA GLU A 142 2.32 -13.60 7.41
C GLU A 142 0.92 -13.25 6.89
N LYS A 143 0.62 -11.95 6.78
CA LYS A 143 -0.66 -11.49 6.22
C LYS A 143 -0.62 -11.31 4.71
N LEU A 144 0.48 -10.76 4.19
CA LEU A 144 0.63 -10.45 2.77
C LEU A 144 0.87 -11.71 1.91
N VAL A 145 1.42 -12.79 2.47
CA VAL A 145 1.52 -14.09 1.77
C VAL A 145 0.17 -14.58 1.25
N LYS A 146 -0.94 -14.18 1.89
CA LYS A 146 -2.29 -14.55 1.46
C LYS A 146 -2.68 -13.97 0.10
N LEU A 147 -1.95 -12.97 -0.38
CA LEU A 147 -2.10 -12.36 -1.70
C LEU A 147 -1.51 -13.21 -2.84
N GLU A 148 -0.78 -14.30 -2.55
CA GLU A 148 -0.31 -15.24 -3.58
C GLU A 148 -1.45 -15.85 -4.41
N LYS A 149 -2.67 -15.85 -3.86
CA LYS A 149 -3.88 -16.29 -4.58
C LYS A 149 -4.29 -15.34 -5.71
N VAL A 150 -3.72 -14.13 -5.77
CA VAL A 150 -3.94 -13.19 -6.86
C VAL A 150 -3.07 -13.59 -8.04
N SER A 151 -3.69 -14.01 -9.14
CA SER A 151 -2.99 -14.39 -10.37
C SER A 151 -2.49 -13.14 -11.13
N SER A 152 -1.44 -12.51 -10.60
CA SER A 152 -0.81 -11.33 -11.18
C SER A 152 0.70 -11.36 -10.96
N ILE A 153 1.46 -11.26 -12.05
CA ILE A 153 2.92 -11.15 -12.02
C ILE A 153 3.36 -9.93 -11.19
N LEU A 154 2.56 -8.85 -11.21
CA LEU A 154 2.86 -7.65 -10.43
C LEU A 154 2.74 -7.91 -8.92
N MET A 155 1.73 -8.68 -8.50
CA MET A 155 1.58 -9.08 -7.10
C MET A 155 2.72 -10.01 -6.68
N SER A 156 3.05 -11.02 -7.49
CA SER A 156 4.17 -11.94 -7.22
C SER A 156 5.49 -11.18 -7.04
N ASN A 157 5.82 -10.27 -7.97
CA ASN A 157 7.03 -9.45 -7.89
C ASN A 157 7.07 -8.56 -6.65
N PHE A 158 5.92 -8.01 -6.22
CA PHE A 158 5.83 -7.24 -4.97
C PHE A 158 6.11 -8.12 -3.74
N LEU A 159 5.48 -9.30 -3.68
CA LEU A 159 5.63 -10.23 -2.56
C LEU A 159 7.05 -10.78 -2.45
N GLU A 160 7.69 -11.14 -3.57
CA GLU A 160 9.08 -11.61 -3.61
C GLU A 160 10.06 -10.56 -3.09
N GLU A 161 9.93 -9.30 -3.51
CA GLU A 161 10.80 -8.22 -3.02
C GLU A 161 10.53 -7.91 -1.55
N PHE A 162 9.26 -7.92 -1.11
CA PHE A 162 8.91 -7.73 0.30
C PHE A 162 9.49 -8.84 1.18
N ASP A 163 9.42 -10.10 0.72
CA ASP A 163 10.01 -11.23 1.42
C ASP A 163 11.54 -11.12 1.49
N GLY A 164 12.17 -10.81 0.35
CA GLY A 164 13.62 -10.58 0.27
C GLY A 164 14.09 -9.50 1.24
N ALA A 165 13.37 -8.39 1.35
CA ALA A 165 13.65 -7.32 2.31
C ALA A 165 13.52 -7.80 3.77
N THR A 166 12.47 -8.56 4.08
CA THR A 166 12.23 -9.13 5.41
C THR A 166 13.38 -10.05 5.83
N LEU A 167 13.81 -10.95 4.94
CA LEU A 167 14.92 -11.86 5.16
C LEU A 167 16.26 -11.13 5.35
N ARG A 168 16.54 -10.08 4.56
CA ARG A 168 17.75 -9.26 4.70
C ARG A 168 17.79 -8.54 6.05
N SER A 169 16.68 -7.96 6.48
CA SER A 169 16.59 -7.27 7.78
C SER A 169 16.78 -8.23 8.97
N CYS A 170 16.27 -9.46 8.87
CA CYS A 170 16.50 -10.47 9.92
C CYS A 170 17.97 -10.89 10.00
N ARG A 171 18.70 -10.92 8.87
CA ARG A 171 20.13 -11.27 8.84
C ARG A 171 21.03 -10.18 9.41
N SER A 172 20.68 -8.90 9.27
CA SER A 172 21.49 -7.78 9.80
C SER A 172 21.46 -7.67 11.32
N ASN A 173 20.46 -8.28 11.98
CA ASN A 173 20.33 -8.26 13.44
C ASN A 173 21.02 -9.45 14.15
N LEU A 174 21.72 -10.31 13.40
CA LEU A 174 22.57 -11.34 14.00
C LEU A 174 23.82 -10.67 14.60
N PRO A 175 24.16 -10.90 15.88
CA PRO A 175 25.37 -10.36 16.47
C PRO A 175 26.58 -10.84 15.66
N LYS A 176 27.41 -9.89 15.22
CA LYS A 176 28.73 -10.22 14.67
C LYS A 176 29.53 -10.87 15.80
N ARG A 177 29.93 -12.12 15.60
CA ARG A 177 30.82 -12.85 16.51
C ARG A 177 32.20 -12.21 16.55
#